data_AF-A0A6V7LMW7-F1
#
_entry.id   AF-A0A6V7LMW7-F1
#
_cell.length_a   1.000
_cell.length_b   1.000
_cell.length_c   1.000
_cell.angle_alpha   90.00
_cell.angle_beta   90.00
_cell.angle_gamma   90.00
#
_symmetry.space_group_name_H-M   'P 1'
#
loop_
_entity.id
_entity.type
_entity.pdbx_description
1 polymer ?
#
loop_
_entity_poly.entity_id
_entity_poly.type
_entity_poly.pdbx_seq_one_letter_code
_entity_poly.pdbx_strand_id
1 'polypeptide(L)'
;KYCEQFVTHCHETLANSTRPIQVAIMTTLTHFVDKLVLLKLSNAELTDTDKERLNKICDTLHQILRTSLAISKYTRIRKEALNIIITLSKKLIDGNHEEHLDKIKKLFSELLTELSQDNQPEVRTRVNDIKSMLLM
;
A
#
# COMPACT_ATOMS: atom_id res chain seq x y z
N LYS A 1 -10.87 5.65 -14.37
CA LYS A 1 -10.57 7.08 -14.62
C LYS A 1 -10.38 7.90 -13.34
N TYR A 2 -11.43 8.20 -12.55
CA TYR A 2 -11.28 9.03 -11.34
C TYR A 2 -10.39 8.42 -10.26
N CYS A 3 -10.48 7.10 -10.05
CA CYS A 3 -9.62 6.39 -9.10
C CYS A 3 -8.12 6.48 -9.47
N GLU A 4 -7.81 6.32 -10.75
CA GLU A 4 -6.44 6.47 -11.29
C GLU A 4 -5.94 7.91 -11.10
N GLN A 5 -6.74 8.90 -11.51
CA GLN A 5 -6.38 10.32 -11.34
C GLN A 5 -6.15 10.67 -9.87
N PHE A 6 -6.99 10.16 -8.97
CA PHE A 6 -6.86 10.38 -7.54
C PHE A 6 -5.54 9.83 -6.99
N VAL A 7 -5.20 8.56 -7.29
CA VAL A 7 -3.98 7.95 -6.77
C VAL A 7 -2.72 8.58 -7.39
N THR A 8 -2.76 8.93 -8.69
CA THR A 8 -1.69 9.66 -9.37
C THR A 8 -1.45 11.02 -8.72
N HIS A 9 -2.52 11.79 -8.46
CA HIS A 9 -2.39 13.09 -7.83
C HIS A 9 -1.83 12.98 -6.39
N CYS A 10 -2.23 11.95 -5.64
CA CYS A 10 -1.66 11.67 -4.32
C CYS A 10 -0.15 11.39 -4.43
N HIS A 11 0.27 10.57 -5.40
CA HIS A 11 1.68 10.25 -5.63
C HIS A 11 2.52 11.50 -5.93
N GLU A 12 2.08 12.32 -6.89
CA GLU A 12 2.77 13.56 -7.31
C GLU A 12 2.88 14.59 -6.18
N THR A 13 1.84 14.67 -5.35
CA THR A 13 1.74 15.68 -4.28
C THR A 13 2.50 15.25 -3.03
N LEU A 14 2.66 13.95 -2.78
CA LEU A 14 3.24 13.42 -1.55
C LEU A 14 4.65 13.96 -1.29
N ALA A 15 5.56 13.83 -2.26
CA ALA A 15 6.97 14.19 -2.06
C ALA A 15 7.17 15.69 -1.79
N ASN A 16 6.31 16.54 -2.37
CA ASN A 16 6.44 18.00 -2.33
C ASN A 16 5.61 18.66 -1.21
N SER A 17 4.92 17.86 -0.41
CA SER A 17 4.03 18.34 0.65
C SER A 17 4.72 18.47 1.99
N THR A 18 4.15 19.31 2.86
CA THR A 18 4.56 19.35 4.27
C THR A 18 4.22 18.02 4.96
N ARG A 19 4.94 17.68 6.05
CA ARG A 19 4.73 16.40 6.76
C ARG A 19 3.28 16.17 7.22
N PRO A 20 2.55 17.16 7.77
CA PRO A 20 1.14 16.96 8.12
C PRO A 20 0.28 16.60 6.91
N ILE A 21 0.55 17.21 5.76
CA ILE A 21 -0.15 16.92 4.51
C ILE A 21 0.24 15.54 3.97
N GLN A 22 1.52 15.15 4.03
CA GLN A 22 1.95 13.80 3.68
C GLN A 22 1.21 12.73 4.48
N VAL A 23 1.10 12.92 5.81
CA VAL A 23 0.35 12.01 6.67
C VAL A 23 -1.14 11.99 6.30
N ALA A 24 -1.74 13.14 6.00
CA ALA A 24 -3.14 13.21 5.57
C ALA A 24 -3.37 12.48 4.23
N ILE A 25 -2.45 12.63 3.27
CA ILE A 25 -2.47 11.90 2.00
C ILE A 25 -2.41 10.39 2.26
N MET A 26 -1.45 9.93 3.06
CA MET A 26 -1.31 8.50 3.38
C MET A 26 -2.55 7.94 4.09
N THR A 27 -3.11 8.69 5.05
CA THR A 27 -4.35 8.29 5.73
C THR A 27 -5.52 8.19 4.74
N THR A 28 -5.62 9.14 3.81
CA THR A 28 -6.66 9.14 2.78
C THR A 28 -6.48 7.96 1.82
N LEU A 29 -5.24 7.62 1.45
CA LEU A 29 -4.94 6.45 0.63
C LEU A 29 -5.33 5.14 1.33
N THR A 30 -5.14 5.02 2.64
CA THR A 30 -5.65 3.86 3.41
C THR A 30 -7.16 3.71 3.26
N HIS A 31 -7.91 4.80 3.43
CA HIS A 31 -9.37 4.78 3.26
C HIS A 31 -9.81 4.53 1.81
N PHE A 32 -9.06 5.05 0.84
CA PHE A 32 -9.30 4.81 -0.58
C PHE A 32 -9.14 3.33 -0.92
N VAL A 33 -8.03 2.71 -0.50
CA VAL A 33 -7.79 1.27 -0.70
C VAL A 33 -8.87 0.45 -0.03
N ASP A 34 -9.30 0.83 1.18
CA ASP A 34 -10.39 0.12 1.87
C ASP A 34 -11.70 0.11 1.07
N LYS A 35 -12.02 1.23 0.42
CA LYS A 35 -13.28 1.43 -0.32
C LYS A 35 -13.19 1.10 -1.80
N LEU A 36 -12.02 0.77 -2.33
CA LEU A 36 -11.82 0.50 -3.75
C LEU A 36 -12.60 -0.74 -4.18
N VAL A 37 -13.67 -0.54 -4.96
CA VAL A 37 -14.58 -1.60 -5.41
C VAL A 37 -13.86 -2.66 -6.26
N LEU A 38 -12.85 -2.25 -7.05
CA LEU A 38 -12.08 -3.18 -7.88
C LEU A 38 -11.38 -4.28 -7.07
N LEU A 39 -11.01 -3.98 -5.82
CA LEU A 39 -10.39 -4.94 -4.90
C LEU A 39 -11.41 -5.84 -4.17
N LYS A 40 -12.72 -5.56 -4.30
CA LYS A 40 -13.78 -6.41 -3.73
C LYS A 40 -14.25 -7.48 -4.71
N LEU A 41 -13.98 -7.30 -5.99
CA LEU A 41 -14.30 -8.25 -7.03
C LEU A 41 -13.15 -9.27 -7.12
N SER A 42 -13.50 -10.53 -7.34
CA SER A 42 -12.51 -11.54 -7.66
C SER A 42 -11.90 -11.25 -9.04
N ASN A 43 -10.67 -11.72 -9.26
CA ASN A 43 -10.00 -11.54 -10.55
C ASN A 43 -10.78 -12.13 -11.75
N ALA A 44 -11.64 -13.12 -11.51
CA ALA A 44 -12.52 -13.71 -12.52
C ALA A 44 -13.71 -12.80 -12.90
N GLU A 45 -14.15 -11.94 -11.99
CA GLU A 45 -15.27 -11.01 -12.19
C GLU A 45 -14.85 -9.71 -12.87
N LEU A 46 -13.55 -9.40 -12.90
CA LEU A 46 -13.04 -8.18 -13.52
C LEU A 46 -13.02 -8.29 -15.05
N THR A 47 -13.53 -7.25 -15.71
CA THR A 47 -13.32 -7.04 -17.14
C THR A 47 -11.85 -6.73 -17.44
N ASP A 48 -11.41 -6.91 -18.67
CA ASP A 48 -10.02 -6.58 -19.06
C ASP A 48 -9.69 -5.10 -18.82
N THR A 49 -10.67 -4.22 -19.02
CA THR A 49 -10.53 -2.79 -18.72
C THR A 49 -10.36 -2.54 -17.22
N ASP A 50 -11.09 -3.27 -16.37
CA ASP A 50 -10.95 -3.12 -14.93
C ASP A 50 -9.64 -3.68 -14.40
N LYS A 51 -9.15 -4.78 -14.98
CA LYS A 51 -7.81 -5.32 -14.70
C LYS A 51 -6.71 -4.31 -15.06
N GLU A 52 -6.80 -3.68 -16.23
CA GLU A 52 -5.84 -2.64 -16.62
C GLU A 52 -5.83 -1.45 -15.65
N ARG A 53 -7.03 -1.03 -15.19
CA ARG A 53 -7.16 0.04 -14.19
C ARG A 53 -6.61 -0.37 -12.84
N LEU A 54 -6.90 -1.59 -12.40
CA LEU A 54 -6.40 -2.13 -11.14
C LEU A 54 -4.86 -2.19 -11.18
N ASN A 55 -4.27 -2.65 -12.29
CA ASN A 55 -2.83 -2.63 -12.50
C ASN A 55 -2.22 -1.24 -12.28
N LYS A 56 -2.76 -0.22 -12.96
CA LYS A 56 -2.26 1.17 -12.83
C LYS A 56 -2.36 1.70 -11.40
N ILE A 57 -3.46 1.39 -10.70
CA ILE A 57 -3.66 1.81 -9.31
C ILE A 57 -2.65 1.10 -8.40
N CYS A 58 -2.52 -0.22 -8.52
CA CYS A 58 -1.59 -1.03 -7.73
C CYS A 58 -0.13 -0.62 -7.95
N ASP A 59 0.28 -0.37 -9.20
CA ASP A 59 1.64 0.06 -9.53
C ASP A 59 1.93 1.45 -8.95
N THR A 60 0.96 2.37 -8.96
CA THR A 60 1.10 3.70 -8.35
C THR A 60 1.18 3.61 -6.82
N LEU A 61 0.33 2.79 -6.19
CA LEU A 61 0.40 2.51 -4.75
C LEU A 61 1.74 1.91 -4.37
N HIS A 62 2.28 1.00 -5.18
CA HIS A 62 3.59 0.41 -4.96
C HIS A 62 4.72 1.46 -4.95
N GLN A 63 4.69 2.44 -5.87
CA GLN A 63 5.64 3.56 -5.88
C GLN A 63 5.52 4.45 -4.63
N ILE A 64 4.29 4.76 -4.23
CA ILE A 64 4.01 5.53 -3.00
C ILE A 64 4.56 4.78 -1.76
N LEU A 65 4.29 3.48 -1.65
CA LEU A 65 4.71 2.65 -0.52
C LEU A 65 6.24 2.57 -0.43
N ARG A 66 6.92 2.31 -1.55
CA ARG A 66 8.38 2.27 -1.61
C ARG A 66 9.00 3.56 -1.09
N THR A 67 8.50 4.70 -1.58
CA THR A 67 9.00 6.03 -1.18
C THR A 67 8.71 6.32 0.28
N SER A 68 7.51 5.99 0.76
CA SER A 68 7.07 6.27 2.13
C SER A 68 7.79 5.43 3.18
N LEU A 69 8.09 4.17 2.86
CA LEU A 69 8.77 3.25 3.76
C LEU A 69 10.27 3.54 3.89
N ALA A 70 10.90 4.03 2.82
CA ALA A 70 12.32 4.41 2.81
C ALA A 70 12.64 5.65 3.69
N ILE A 71 11.62 6.39 4.15
CA ILE A 71 11.84 7.57 5.01
C ILE A 71 11.89 7.16 6.48
N SER A 72 13.01 6.57 6.88
CA SER A 72 13.25 6.01 8.21
C SER A 72 12.88 6.94 9.37
N LYS A 73 13.14 8.26 9.24
CA LYS A 73 12.92 9.28 10.28
C LYS A 73 11.44 9.58 10.58
N TYR A 74 10.48 9.16 9.75
CA TYR A 74 9.08 9.57 9.90
C TYR A 74 8.17 8.39 10.24
N THR A 75 8.20 7.98 11.50
CA THR A 75 7.42 6.86 12.05
C THR A 75 5.94 6.89 11.63
N ARG A 76 5.29 8.07 11.68
CA ARG A 76 3.87 8.18 11.35
C ARG A 76 3.56 7.89 9.89
N ILE A 77 4.42 8.32 8.96
CA ILE A 77 4.25 8.04 7.52
C ILE A 77 4.46 6.54 7.27
N ARG A 78 5.50 5.95 7.87
CA ARG A 78 5.78 4.50 7.76
C ARG A 78 4.67 3.65 8.35
N LYS A 79 4.14 4.05 9.50
CA LYS A 79 2.95 3.44 10.11
C LYS A 79 1.78 3.41 9.13
N GLU A 80 1.47 4.54 8.48
CA GLU A 80 0.36 4.59 7.51
C GLU A 80 0.67 3.78 6.24
N ALA A 81 1.91 3.79 5.75
CA ALA A 81 2.31 2.93 4.64
C ALA A 81 2.11 1.43 4.97
N LEU A 82 2.47 1.01 6.18
CA LEU A 82 2.23 -0.36 6.64
C LEU A 82 0.72 -0.67 6.81
N ASN A 83 -0.10 0.30 7.24
CA ASN A 83 -1.57 0.14 7.23
C ASN A 83 -2.11 -0.09 5.82
N ILE A 84 -1.60 0.64 4.83
CA ILE A 84 -1.97 0.45 3.42
C ILE A 84 -1.56 -0.96 2.98
N ILE A 85 -0.34 -1.43 3.28
CA ILE A 85 0.08 -2.80 2.97
C ILE A 85 -0.87 -3.83 3.57
N ILE A 86 -1.19 -3.73 4.86
CA ILE A 86 -2.12 -4.66 5.52
C ILE A 86 -3.48 -4.67 4.80
N THR A 87 -4.04 -3.48 4.55
CA THR A 87 -5.37 -3.35 3.94
C THR A 87 -5.37 -3.86 2.50
N LEU A 88 -4.35 -3.52 1.72
CA LEU A 88 -4.20 -3.93 0.33
C LEU A 88 -4.02 -5.44 0.22
N SER A 89 -3.08 -6.02 0.98
CA SER A 89 -2.82 -7.45 0.97
C SER A 89 -4.05 -8.28 1.34
N LYS A 90 -4.81 -7.89 2.38
CA LYS A 90 -6.06 -8.58 2.73
C LYS A 90 -7.02 -8.66 1.55
N LYS A 91 -7.27 -7.52 0.88
CA LYS A 91 -8.19 -7.50 -0.26
C LYS A 91 -7.65 -8.23 -1.49
N LEU A 92 -6.34 -8.19 -1.72
CA LEU A 92 -5.72 -8.93 -2.81
C LEU A 92 -5.84 -10.45 -2.58
N ILE A 93 -5.69 -10.91 -1.34
CA ILE A 93 -5.93 -12.32 -0.95
C ILE A 93 -7.41 -12.67 -1.18
N ASP A 94 -8.33 -11.86 -0.63
CA ASP A 94 -9.77 -12.11 -0.73
C ASP A 94 -10.27 -12.13 -2.19
N GLY A 95 -9.70 -11.28 -3.05
CA GLY A 95 -10.03 -11.18 -4.47
C GLY A 95 -9.22 -12.09 -5.41
N ASN A 96 -8.33 -12.92 -4.87
CA ASN A 96 -7.43 -13.79 -5.64
C ASN A 96 -6.57 -13.07 -6.70
N HIS A 97 -6.00 -11.92 -6.31
CA HIS A 97 -5.15 -11.06 -7.15
C HIS A 97 -3.66 -11.37 -6.92
N GLU A 98 -3.24 -12.61 -7.23
CA GLU A 98 -1.91 -13.14 -6.86
C GLU A 98 -0.74 -12.31 -7.40
N GLU A 99 -0.79 -11.83 -8.65
CA GLU A 99 0.30 -11.04 -9.26
C GLU A 99 0.60 -9.77 -8.45
N HIS A 100 -0.46 -9.08 -8.02
CA HIS A 100 -0.33 -7.88 -7.19
C HIS A 100 0.13 -8.19 -5.78
N LEU A 101 -0.36 -9.30 -5.21
CA LEU A 101 0.06 -9.74 -3.90
C LEU A 101 1.56 -10.05 -3.87
N ASP A 102 2.09 -10.69 -4.92
CA ASP A 102 3.50 -11.01 -5.05
C ASP A 102 4.37 -9.76 -5.19
N LYS A 103 3.90 -8.72 -5.90
CA LYS A 103 4.58 -7.41 -5.93
C LYS A 103 4.67 -6.81 -4.52
N ILE A 104 3.60 -6.87 -3.73
CA ILE A 104 3.60 -6.38 -2.34
C ILE A 104 4.51 -7.21 -1.43
N LYS A 105 4.48 -8.54 -1.53
CA LYS A 105 5.40 -9.43 -0.81
C LYS A 105 6.85 -9.09 -1.13
N LYS A 106 7.18 -8.91 -2.40
CA LYS A 106 8.53 -8.54 -2.85
C LYS A 106 8.97 -7.19 -2.28
N LEU A 107 8.12 -6.16 -2.37
CA LEU A 107 8.41 -4.85 -1.77
C LEU A 107 8.68 -4.95 -0.26
N PHE A 108 7.84 -5.71 0.45
CA PHE A 108 7.99 -5.88 1.88
C PHE A 108 9.26 -6.65 2.23
N SER A 109 9.59 -7.73 1.50
CA SER A 109 10.86 -8.47 1.64
C SER A 109 12.07 -7.57 1.49
N GLU A 110 12.09 -6.74 0.43
CA GLU A 110 13.21 -5.84 0.14
C GLU A 110 13.48 -4.85 1.29
N LEU A 111 12.42 -4.43 1.98
CA LEU A 111 12.48 -3.47 3.08
C LEU A 111 12.50 -4.12 4.47
N LEU A 112 12.33 -5.44 4.55
CA LEU A 112 12.08 -6.16 5.81
C LEU A 112 13.21 -6.01 6.81
N THR A 113 14.46 -6.04 6.33
CA THR A 113 15.66 -5.90 7.17
C THR A 113 15.68 -4.54 7.86
N GLU A 114 15.43 -3.46 7.11
CA GLU A 114 15.36 -2.10 7.65
C GLU A 114 14.16 -1.95 8.61
N LEU A 115 12.99 -2.43 8.20
CA LEU A 115 11.76 -2.33 9.00
C LEU A 115 11.85 -3.13 10.31
N SER A 116 12.58 -4.25 10.33
CA SER A 116 12.76 -5.08 11.52
C SER A 116 13.73 -4.48 12.54
N GLN A 117 14.58 -3.55 12.11
CA GLN A 117 15.48 -2.79 12.99
C GLN A 117 14.81 -1.57 13.63
N ASP A 118 13.55 -1.31 13.30
CA ASP A 118 12.80 -0.19 13.86
C ASP A 118 12.48 -0.38 15.34
N ASN A 119 12.73 0.65 16.16
CA ASN A 119 12.50 0.58 17.60
C ASN A 119 11.09 1.05 18.02
N GLN A 120 10.31 1.61 17.11
CA GLN A 120 8.98 2.15 17.40
C GLN A 120 7.96 0.99 17.46
N PRO A 121 7.22 0.85 18.57
CA PRO A 121 6.31 -0.27 18.76
C PRO A 121 5.24 -0.33 17.67
N GLU A 122 4.74 0.80 17.19
CA GLU A 122 3.70 0.89 16.18
C GLU A 122 4.14 0.36 14.81
N VAL A 123 5.43 0.44 14.51
CA VAL A 123 6.03 -0.11 13.29
C VAL A 123 6.27 -1.60 13.48
N ARG A 124 6.90 -2.00 14.59
CA ARG A 124 7.21 -3.40 14.91
C ARG A 124 5.97 -4.29 14.91
N THR A 125 4.89 -3.85 15.57
CA THR A 125 3.63 -4.60 15.60
C THR A 125 3.10 -4.83 14.19
N ARG A 126 3.04 -3.78 13.35
CA ARG A 126 2.57 -3.90 11.97
C ARG A 126 3.44 -4.80 11.10
N VAL A 127 4.76 -4.73 11.27
CA VAL A 127 5.71 -5.60 10.55
C VAL A 127 5.43 -7.06 10.89
N ASN A 128 5.21 -7.38 12.16
CA ASN A 128 4.88 -8.74 12.59
C ASN A 128 3.50 -9.19 12.09
N ASP A 129 2.50 -8.30 12.11
CA ASP A 129 1.17 -8.58 11.54
C ASP A 129 1.26 -8.92 10.05
N ILE A 130 2.06 -8.16 9.30
CA ILE A 130 2.27 -8.39 7.86
C ILE A 130 3.00 -9.72 7.62
N LYS A 131 4.07 -10.01 8.38
CA LYS A 131 4.78 -11.31 8.31
C LYS A 131 3.83 -12.48 8.51
N SER A 132 3.05 -12.44 9.58
CA SER A 132 2.07 -13.50 9.88
C SER A 132 1.01 -13.64 8.79
N MET A 133 0.55 -12.53 8.22
CA MET A 133 -0.49 -12.52 7.18
C MET A 133 0.04 -13.02 5.82
N LEU A 134 1.27 -12.63 5.46
CA LEU A 134 1.88 -13.00 4.18
C LEU A 134 2.64 -14.34 4.25
N LEU A 135 2.66 -14.98 5.42
CA LEU A 135 3.40 -16.22 5.71
C LEU A 135 4.90 -16.07 5.42
N MET A 136 5.49 -14.97 5.91
CA MET A 136 6.89 -14.56 5.71
C MET A 136 7.69 -14.54 7.01
#